data_AF-A0A1B9FZB9-F1
#
_entry.id   AF-A0A1B9FZB9-F1
#
_cell.length_a   1.000
_cell.length_b   1.000
_cell.length_c   1.000
_cell.angle_alpha   90.00
_cell.angle_beta   90.00
_cell.angle_gamma   90.00
#
_symmetry.space_group_name_H-M   'P 1'
#
loop_
_entity.id
_entity.type
_entity.pdbx_description
1 polymer ?
#
loop_
_entity_poly.entity_id
_entity_poly.type
_entity_poly.pdbx_seq_one_letter_code
_entity_poly.pdbx_strand_id
1 'polypeptide(L)'
;MSSETSSTTTKPRYNDPWTKSVNQLTYIKTALSKKYPDAAAIVTRVENSFGVNPGTTLGAAESFAISLAEASKAEREKSTTASTGTQTGFGSGSTSTGTQTHGR
;
A
#
# COMPACT_ATOMS: atom_id res chain seq x y z
N MET A 1 -3.99 -48.46 -5.24
CA MET A 1 -2.94 -47.48 -5.60
C MET A 1 -3.49 -46.12 -5.24
N SER A 2 -3.05 -45.55 -4.11
CA SER A 2 -3.47 -44.22 -3.67
C SER A 2 -2.71 -43.17 -4.47
N SER A 3 -3.38 -42.52 -5.41
CA SER A 3 -2.85 -41.30 -6.03
C SER A 3 -3.12 -40.14 -5.08
N GLU A 4 -2.27 -39.99 -4.06
CA GLU A 4 -2.11 -38.70 -3.38
C GLU A 4 -1.57 -37.72 -4.43
N THR A 5 -2.48 -36.96 -5.05
CA THR A 5 -2.09 -35.70 -5.68
C THR A 5 -1.61 -34.80 -4.55
N SER A 6 -0.32 -34.88 -4.26
CA SER A 6 0.41 -33.85 -3.52
C SER A 6 0.16 -32.54 -4.24
N SER A 7 -0.84 -31.78 -3.80
CA SER A 7 -0.96 -30.37 -4.09
C SER A 7 0.18 -29.68 -3.36
N THR A 8 1.40 -29.82 -3.88
CA THR A 8 2.51 -28.97 -3.49
C THR A 8 2.09 -27.58 -3.92
N THR A 9 1.55 -26.78 -2.98
CA THR A 9 1.36 -25.35 -3.15
C THR A 9 2.75 -24.75 -3.39
N THR A 10 3.18 -24.85 -4.64
CA THR A 10 4.52 -24.48 -5.07
C THR A 10 4.54 -22.97 -5.01
N LYS A 11 5.31 -22.43 -4.05
CA LYS A 11 5.58 -21.00 -3.98
C LYS A 11 6.00 -20.56 -5.39
N PRO A 12 5.29 -19.61 -6.01
CA PRO A 12 5.60 -19.22 -7.38
C PRO A 12 7.02 -18.64 -7.41
N ARG A 13 7.79 -19.01 -8.44
CA ARG A 13 9.20 -18.63 -8.55
C ARG A 13 9.31 -17.20 -9.10
N TYR A 14 10.38 -16.50 -8.74
CA TYR A 14 10.60 -15.11 -9.19
C TYR A 14 10.68 -14.99 -10.73
N ASN A 15 11.24 -16.01 -11.40
CA ASN A 15 11.31 -16.11 -12.86
C ASN A 15 10.06 -16.77 -13.48
N ASP A 16 9.06 -17.15 -12.68
CA ASP A 16 7.80 -17.69 -13.19
C ASP A 16 7.09 -16.61 -14.03
N PRO A 17 6.50 -16.95 -15.18
CA PRO A 17 5.76 -15.99 -15.96
C PRO A 17 4.59 -15.42 -15.15
N TRP A 18 4.34 -14.13 -15.30
CA TRP A 18 3.21 -13.47 -14.66
C TRP A 18 1.92 -13.98 -15.29
N THR A 19 1.15 -14.72 -14.50
CA THR A 19 -0.12 -15.33 -14.93
C THR A 19 -1.33 -14.75 -14.23
N LYS A 20 -1.13 -13.77 -13.33
CA LYS A 20 -2.19 -13.23 -12.47
C LYS A 20 -2.88 -14.33 -11.63
N SER A 21 -2.19 -15.44 -11.41
CA SER A 21 -2.73 -16.53 -10.60
C SER A 21 -2.96 -16.07 -9.16
N VAL A 22 -4.01 -16.58 -8.51
CA VAL A 22 -4.33 -16.27 -7.10
C VAL A 22 -3.12 -16.52 -6.18
N ASN A 23 -2.31 -17.54 -6.46
CA ASN A 23 -1.06 -17.82 -5.74
C ASN A 23 -0.01 -16.71 -5.90
N GLN A 24 0.17 -16.16 -7.10
CA GLN A 24 1.11 -15.08 -7.37
C GLN A 24 0.65 -13.76 -6.72
N LEU A 25 -0.64 -13.44 -6.84
CA LEU A 25 -1.25 -12.26 -6.19
C LEU A 25 -1.15 -12.35 -4.66
N THR A 26 -1.46 -13.52 -4.09
CA THR A 26 -1.35 -13.77 -2.64
C THR A 26 0.09 -13.68 -2.16
N TYR A 27 1.05 -14.15 -2.96
CA TYR A 27 2.47 -14.05 -2.66
C TYR A 27 2.93 -12.59 -2.57
N ILE A 28 2.66 -11.78 -3.61
CA ILE A 28 2.99 -10.35 -3.62
C ILE A 28 2.28 -9.62 -2.47
N LYS A 29 0.98 -9.90 -2.25
CA LYS A 29 0.22 -9.32 -1.14
C LYS A 29 0.89 -9.59 0.19
N THR A 30 1.26 -10.84 0.47
CA THR A 30 1.89 -11.24 1.73
C THR A 30 3.26 -10.59 1.91
N ALA A 31 4.06 -10.49 0.83
CA ALA A 31 5.35 -9.83 0.86
C ALA A 31 5.23 -8.33 1.19
N LEU A 32 4.27 -7.64 0.57
CA LEU A 32 4.01 -6.22 0.80
C LEU A 32 3.36 -5.95 2.15
N SER A 33 2.42 -6.79 2.60
CA SER A 33 1.66 -6.58 3.85
C SER A 33 2.57 -6.50 5.09
N LYS A 34 3.78 -7.08 5.02
CA LYS A 34 4.79 -6.99 6.09
C LYS A 34 5.37 -5.59 6.27
N LYS A 35 5.37 -4.77 5.22
CA LYS A 35 6.00 -3.43 5.18
C LYS A 35 5.02 -2.30 4.88
N TYR A 36 3.91 -2.60 4.19
CA TYR A 36 2.96 -1.63 3.68
C TYR A 36 1.54 -2.06 4.05
N PRO A 37 0.80 -1.26 4.85
CA PRO A 37 -0.57 -1.59 5.24
C PRO A 37 -1.55 -1.56 4.05
N ASP A 38 -1.25 -0.80 2.99
CA ASP A 38 -2.08 -0.68 1.78
C ASP A 38 -1.79 -1.75 0.71
N ALA A 39 -1.14 -2.84 1.08
CA ALA A 39 -0.75 -3.92 0.17
C ALA A 39 -1.91 -4.42 -0.71
N ALA A 40 -3.14 -4.44 -0.20
CA ALA A 40 -4.31 -4.84 -0.98
C ALA A 40 -4.57 -3.93 -2.19
N ALA A 41 -4.54 -2.60 -2.00
CA ALA A 41 -4.76 -1.64 -3.09
C ALA A 41 -3.62 -1.67 -4.12
N ILE A 42 -2.39 -1.89 -3.64
CA ILE A 42 -1.20 -2.03 -4.51
C ILE A 42 -1.30 -3.27 -5.37
N VAL A 43 -1.70 -4.42 -4.82
CA VAL A 43 -1.87 -5.67 -5.57
C VAL A 43 -2.95 -5.53 -6.64
N THR A 44 -4.07 -4.86 -6.36
CA THR A 44 -5.10 -4.57 -7.38
C THR A 44 -4.55 -3.69 -8.51
N ARG A 45 -3.66 -2.74 -8.22
CA ARG A 45 -2.99 -1.95 -9.27
C ARG A 45 -2.02 -2.78 -10.09
N VAL A 46 -1.23 -3.65 -9.49
CA VAL A 46 -0.33 -4.59 -10.18
C VAL A 46 -1.14 -5.48 -11.13
N GLU A 47 -2.27 -6.01 -10.62
CA GLU A 47 -3.21 -6.83 -11.37
C GLU A 47 -3.78 -6.11 -12.59
N ASN A 48 -4.16 -4.83 -12.44
CA ASN A 48 -4.65 -4.00 -13.55
C ASN A 48 -3.54 -3.55 -14.51
N SER A 49 -2.32 -3.33 -14.01
CA SER A 49 -1.21 -2.81 -14.82
C SER A 49 -0.59 -3.89 -15.70
N PHE A 50 -0.44 -5.11 -15.18
CA PHE A 50 0.18 -6.21 -15.92
C PHE A 50 -0.81 -7.21 -16.53
N GLY A 51 -2.11 -7.15 -16.17
CA GLY A 51 -3.12 -8.05 -16.74
C GLY A 51 -2.64 -9.51 -16.78
N VAL A 52 -2.83 -10.17 -17.92
CA VAL A 52 -2.05 -11.36 -18.30
C VAL A 52 -1.05 -10.90 -19.35
N ASN A 53 0.21 -10.76 -18.96
CA ASN A 53 1.28 -10.36 -19.88
C ASN A 53 2.40 -11.40 -19.85
N PRO A 54 2.52 -12.24 -20.91
CA PRO A 54 3.47 -13.35 -20.93
C PRO A 54 4.94 -12.89 -20.97
N GLY A 55 5.21 -11.60 -21.24
CA GLY A 55 6.56 -11.03 -21.19
C GLY A 55 7.01 -10.59 -19.80
N THR A 56 6.10 -10.56 -18.82
CA THR A 56 6.40 -10.11 -17.46
C THR A 56 6.67 -11.32 -16.57
N THR A 57 7.71 -11.29 -15.74
CA THR A 57 7.95 -12.30 -14.71
C THR A 57 7.32 -11.88 -13.39
N LEU A 58 7.05 -12.85 -12.50
CA LEU A 58 6.59 -12.58 -11.14
C LEU A 58 7.48 -11.55 -10.44
N GLY A 59 8.78 -11.64 -10.67
CA GLY A 59 9.75 -10.74 -10.10
C GLY A 59 9.62 -9.30 -10.57
N ALA A 60 9.39 -9.09 -11.86
CA ALA A 60 9.12 -7.76 -12.41
C ALA A 60 7.80 -7.19 -11.82
N ALA A 61 6.77 -8.03 -11.69
CA ALA A 61 5.52 -7.63 -11.06
C ALA A 61 5.71 -7.26 -9.57
N GLU A 62 6.52 -8.03 -8.82
CA GLU A 62 6.86 -7.74 -7.42
C GLU A 62 7.65 -6.43 -7.28
N SER A 63 8.67 -6.21 -8.10
CA SER A 63 9.44 -4.96 -8.11
C SER A 63 8.56 -3.75 -8.38
N PHE A 64 7.66 -3.84 -9.36
CA PHE A 64 6.69 -2.78 -9.63
C PHE A 64 5.74 -2.55 -8.44
N ALA A 65 5.29 -3.62 -7.79
CA ALA A 65 4.45 -3.55 -6.61
C ALA A 65 5.18 -2.82 -5.46
N ILE A 66 6.48 -3.08 -5.26
CA ILE A 66 7.30 -2.39 -4.26
C ILE A 66 7.41 -0.90 -4.60
N SER A 67 7.71 -0.55 -5.86
CA SER A 67 7.79 0.86 -6.27
C SER A 67 6.46 1.60 -6.07
N LEU A 68 5.33 0.96 -6.37
CA LEU A 68 4.00 1.52 -6.08
C LEU A 68 3.77 1.70 -4.58
N ALA A 69 4.23 0.76 -3.76
CA ALA A 69 4.11 0.81 -2.32
C ALA A 69 4.93 1.95 -1.71
N GLU A 70 6.17 2.12 -2.18
CA GLU A 70 7.05 3.23 -1.79
C GLU A 70 6.46 4.58 -2.19
N ALA A 71 5.96 4.71 -3.42
CA ALA A 71 5.27 5.91 -3.87
C ALA A 71 4.03 6.21 -3.01
N SER A 72 3.24 5.20 -2.69
CA SER A 72 2.06 5.35 -1.82
C SER A 72 2.43 5.76 -0.39
N LYS A 73 3.57 5.26 0.13
CA LYS A 73 4.09 5.66 1.43
C LYS A 73 4.57 7.11 1.40
N ALA A 74 5.35 7.48 0.39
CA ALA A 74 5.86 8.84 0.21
C ALA A 74 4.73 9.88 0.10
N GLU A 75 3.66 9.57 -0.63
CA GLU A 75 2.48 10.46 -0.71
C GLU A 75 1.73 10.57 0.62
N ARG A 76 1.61 9.48 1.40
CA ARG A 76 1.07 9.56 2.78
C ARG A 76 1.94 10.42 3.68
N GLU A 77 3.25 10.24 3.66
CA GLU A 77 4.20 11.04 4.44
C GLU A 77 4.13 12.52 4.04
N LYS A 78 4.10 12.81 2.73
CA LYS A 78 3.91 14.16 2.19
C LYS A 78 2.57 14.79 2.60
N SER A 79 1.48 14.02 2.61
CA SER A 79 0.17 14.49 3.08
C SER A 79 0.13 14.72 4.59
N THR A 80 0.98 14.02 5.35
CA THR A 80 1.10 14.19 6.81
C THR A 80 1.97 15.41 7.15
N THR A 81 3.02 15.69 6.37
CA THR A 81 3.84 16.91 6.52
C THR A 81 3.12 18.17 6.03
N ALA A 82 2.25 18.05 5.02
CA ALA A 82 1.44 19.17 4.55
C ALA A 82 0.36 19.64 5.56
N SER A 83 0.08 18.85 6.60
CA SER A 83 -0.81 19.26 7.71
C SER A 83 -0.07 19.96 8.86
N THR A 84 1.26 20.16 8.75
CA THR A 84 2.11 20.72 9.82
C THR A 84 2.78 22.04 9.45
N GLY A 85 2.10 22.90 8.68
CA GLY A 85 2.42 24.33 8.57
C GLY A 85 1.14 25.08 8.19
N THR A 86 0.61 26.05 8.92
CA THR A 86 1.22 27.06 9.79
C THR A 86 0.17 27.52 10.81
N GLN A 87 0.42 27.33 12.11
CA GLN A 87 -0.19 28.20 13.12
C GLN A 87 0.91 28.66 14.08
N THR A 88 1.83 29.45 13.55
CA THR A 88 2.74 30.26 14.37
C THR A 88 2.66 31.68 13.84
N GLY A 89 1.58 32.37 14.20
CA GLY A 89 1.51 33.82 14.19
C GLY A 89 1.55 34.29 15.64
N PHE A 90 2.72 34.69 16.11
CA PHE A 90 2.85 35.51 17.31
C PHE A 90 2.23 36.88 17.00
N GLY A 91 0.94 37.02 17.31
CA GLY A 91 0.27 38.30 17.49
C GLY A 91 0.15 38.54 18.98
N SER A 92 1.02 39.40 19.51
CA SER A 92 0.95 39.94 20.87
C SER A 92 -0.45 40.41 21.26
N GLY A 93 -0.86 40.11 22.49
CA GLY A 93 -1.84 40.94 23.21
C GLY A 93 -3.00 40.18 23.84
N SER A 94 -2.95 40.08 25.16
CA SER A 94 -4.08 39.93 26.09
C SER A 94 -4.68 38.54 26.29
N THR A 95 -4.18 37.90 27.35
CA THR A 95 -5.00 37.22 28.37
C THR A 95 -6.30 37.98 28.63
N SER A 96 -7.45 37.31 28.52
CA SER A 96 -8.62 37.38 29.43
C SER A 96 -9.72 36.48 28.85
N THR A 97 -10.04 35.38 29.52
CA THR A 97 -11.16 35.27 30.49
C THR A 97 -12.51 35.19 29.78
N GLY A 98 -13.22 34.10 30.04
CA GLY A 98 -14.49 33.77 29.39
C GLY A 98 -15.65 34.73 29.67
N THR A 99 -16.72 34.49 28.92
CA THR A 99 -18.09 35.00 29.11
C THR A 99 -18.97 33.86 28.65
N GLN A 100 -19.60 33.06 29.52
CA GLN A 100 -20.69 33.36 30.44
C GLN A 100 -21.95 33.90 29.73
N THR A 101 -22.97 33.04 29.74
CA THR A 101 -24.42 33.21 29.58
C THR A 101 -25.02 34.61 29.82
N HIS A 102 -25.90 35.05 28.91
CA HIS A 102 -27.24 35.67 29.09
C HIS A 102 -27.73 36.11 27.68
N GLY A 103 -28.95 35.85 27.20
CA GLY A 103 -30.26 36.16 27.79
C GLY A 103 -30.85 37.39 27.10
N ARG A 104 -31.74 37.18 26.12
CA ARG A 104 -32.83 38.11 25.72
C ARG A 104 -34.00 37.31 25.21
#